data_AF-A0A9Q1BYA0-F1
#
_entry.id   AF-A0A9Q1BYA0-F1
#
_cell.length_a   1.000
_cell.length_b   1.000
_cell.length_c   1.000
_cell.angle_alpha   90.00
_cell.angle_beta   90.00
_cell.angle_gamma   90.00
#
_symmetry.space_group_name_H-M   'P 1'
#
loop_
_entity.id
_entity.type
_entity.pdbx_description
1 polymer ?
#
loop_
_entity_poly.entity_id
_entity_poly.type
_entity_poly.pdbx_seq_one_letter_code
_entity_poly.pdbx_strand_id
1 'polypeptide(L)'
;MRKDEIKRYVLEYLVDESILPITVLETAITVPTDNTFELKRLEIEMNKEIRLKEMERERVKEEREMQMQKEKEEREMQMQREKEAREHEFRLKQLELGVIKASDPKIGLDTEGFDVSKHVKFVPKFQEDNVEKFFNHFEKLGEQLKWPRDKWSILIQSNFTGKAQEVYSALSIEDEHGL
;
A
#
# COMPACT_ATOMS: atom_id res chain seq x y z
N MET A 1 -20.29 -40.93 60.72
CA MET A 1 -20.28 -42.23 60.03
C MET A 1 -21.25 -42.15 58.87
N ARG A 2 -20.79 -42.46 57.66
CA ARG A 2 -21.64 -42.42 56.45
C ARG A 2 -22.59 -43.62 56.49
N LYS A 3 -23.82 -43.44 56.02
CA LYS A 3 -24.88 -44.47 56.01
C LYS A 3 -24.42 -45.79 55.36
N ASP A 4 -23.52 -45.69 54.39
CA ASP A 4 -22.96 -46.83 53.67
C ASP A 4 -21.94 -47.63 54.51
N GLU A 5 -21.19 -46.96 55.39
CA GLU A 5 -20.25 -47.61 56.31
C GLU A 5 -21.02 -48.45 57.34
N ILE A 6 -22.10 -47.91 57.91
CA ILE A 6 -22.94 -48.62 58.89
C ILE A 6 -23.62 -49.83 58.23
N LYS A 7 -24.19 -49.65 57.02
CA LYS A 7 -24.81 -50.76 56.27
C LYS A 7 -23.83 -51.90 56.02
N ARG A 8 -22.58 -51.58 55.68
CA ARG A 8 -21.53 -52.59 55.45
C ARG A 8 -21.24 -53.40 56.70
N TYR A 9 -21.01 -52.74 57.83
CA TYR A 9 -20.76 -53.42 59.11
C TYR A 9 -21.93 -54.33 59.53
N VAL A 10 -23.18 -53.87 59.34
CA VAL A 10 -24.37 -54.68 59.64
C VAL A 10 -24.46 -55.89 58.70
N LEU A 11 -24.17 -55.73 57.41
CA LEU A 11 -24.19 -56.85 56.46
C LEU A 11 -23.07 -57.86 56.74
N GLU A 12 -21.87 -57.42 57.10
CA GLU A 12 -20.76 -58.29 57.52
C GLU A 12 -21.17 -59.11 58.76
N TYR A 13 -21.71 -58.45 59.79
CA TYR A 13 -22.17 -59.13 61.01
C TYR A 13 -23.29 -60.15 60.76
N LEU A 14 -24.27 -59.83 59.91
CA LEU A 14 -25.38 -60.74 59.60
C LEU A 14 -24.95 -61.96 58.77
N VAL A 15 -23.86 -61.85 58.00
CA VAL A 15 -23.28 -63.00 57.28
C VAL A 15 -22.44 -63.86 58.23
N ASP A 16 -21.69 -63.26 59.15
CA ASP A 16 -20.92 -63.99 60.18
C ASP A 16 -21.84 -64.82 61.09
N GLU A 17 -23.00 -64.27 61.48
CA GLU A 17 -24.03 -64.99 62.25
C GLU A 17 -24.81 -66.02 61.41
N SER A 18 -24.42 -66.26 60.15
CA SER A 18 -25.08 -67.19 59.20
C SER A 18 -26.57 -66.88 58.96
N ILE A 19 -27.02 -65.66 59.24
CA ILE A 19 -28.40 -65.21 59.02
C ILE A 19 -28.63 -64.95 57.53
N LEU A 20 -27.61 -64.48 56.83
CA LEU A 20 -27.62 -64.23 55.38
C LEU A 20 -26.48 -64.98 54.69
N PRO A 21 -26.67 -65.47 53.46
CA PRO A 21 -25.59 -66.09 52.69
C PRO A 21 -24.60 -65.02 52.17
N ILE A 22 -23.32 -65.39 52.11
CA ILE A 22 -22.21 -64.50 51.69
C ILE A 22 -22.40 -63.88 50.29
N THR A 23 -23.18 -64.54 49.43
CA THR A 23 -23.56 -64.04 48.10
C THR A 23 -24.33 -62.70 48.15
N VAL A 24 -24.96 -62.37 49.27
CA VAL A 24 -25.68 -61.09 49.49
C VAL A 24 -24.69 -59.94 49.71
N LEU A 25 -23.55 -60.19 50.36
CA LEU A 25 -22.46 -59.21 50.48
C LEU A 25 -21.84 -58.91 49.11
N GLU A 26 -21.59 -59.93 48.30
CA GLU A 26 -21.00 -59.78 46.96
C GLU A 26 -21.92 -59.02 46.00
N THR A 27 -23.23 -59.27 46.06
CA THR A 27 -24.21 -58.51 45.27
C THR A 27 -24.31 -57.06 45.71
N ALA A 28 -24.28 -56.76 47.01
CA ALA A 28 -24.31 -55.38 47.50
C ALA A 28 -23.06 -54.55 47.12
N ILE A 29 -21.92 -55.20 46.88
CA ILE A 29 -20.66 -54.55 46.47
C ILE A 29 -20.62 -54.31 44.94
N THR A 30 -21.35 -55.11 44.16
CA THR A 30 -21.25 -55.12 42.69
C THR A 30 -22.29 -54.29 41.97
N VAL A 31 -23.36 -53.82 42.61
CA VAL A 31 -24.31 -52.89 41.97
C VAL A 31 -23.78 -51.46 42.12
N PRO A 32 -23.29 -50.81 41.06
CA PRO A 32 -22.96 -49.40 41.12
C PRO A 32 -24.27 -48.68 41.39
N THR A 33 -24.32 -47.90 42.47
CA THR A 33 -25.48 -47.08 42.80
C THR A 33 -25.86 -46.27 41.57
N ASP A 34 -27.12 -46.40 41.15
CA ASP A 34 -27.76 -45.79 39.98
C ASP A 34 -27.28 -44.34 39.67
N ASN A 35 -27.04 -43.58 40.74
CA ASN A 35 -26.48 -42.22 40.70
C ASN A 35 -25.12 -42.09 40.01
N THR A 36 -24.24 -43.09 40.03
CA THR A 36 -22.90 -43.01 39.42
C THR A 36 -22.92 -43.05 37.89
N PHE A 37 -23.84 -43.82 37.31
CA PHE A 37 -24.04 -43.82 35.86
C PHE A 37 -24.74 -42.55 35.39
N GLU A 38 -25.76 -42.09 36.13
CA GLU A 38 -26.43 -40.82 35.83
C GLU A 38 -25.47 -39.61 35.93
N LEU A 39 -24.60 -39.57 36.95
CA LEU A 39 -23.55 -38.54 37.07
C LEU A 39 -22.60 -38.55 35.86
N LYS A 40 -22.13 -39.73 35.43
CA LYS A 40 -21.26 -39.85 34.25
C LYS A 40 -21.97 -39.44 32.97
N ARG A 41 -23.26 -39.76 32.81
CA ARG A 41 -24.06 -39.34 31.65
C ARG A 41 -24.21 -37.82 31.64
N LEU A 42 -24.50 -37.20 32.79
CA LEU A 42 -24.59 -35.75 32.92
C LEU A 42 -23.25 -35.06 32.59
N GLU A 43 -22.15 -35.62 33.05
CA GLU A 43 -20.81 -35.10 32.78
C GLU A 43 -20.44 -35.17 31.30
N ILE A 44 -20.78 -36.27 30.62
CA ILE A 44 -20.59 -36.41 29.18
C ILE A 44 -21.42 -35.37 28.41
N GLU A 45 -22.69 -35.18 28.78
CA GLU A 45 -23.56 -34.20 28.12
C GLU A 45 -23.05 -32.77 28.34
N MET A 46 -22.66 -32.43 29.57
CA MET A 46 -22.06 -31.14 29.89
C MET A 46 -20.77 -30.89 29.10
N ASN A 47 -19.89 -31.88 29.00
CA ASN A 47 -18.65 -31.77 28.22
C ASN A 47 -18.92 -31.59 26.72
N LYS A 48 -19.94 -32.27 26.19
CA LYS A 48 -20.38 -32.11 24.80
C LYS A 48 -20.91 -30.70 24.57
N GLU A 49 -21.70 -30.16 25.49
CA GLU A 49 -22.24 -28.81 25.39
C GLU A 49 -21.16 -27.73 25.50
N ILE A 50 -20.19 -27.90 26.41
CA ILE A 50 -19.00 -27.03 26.49
C ILE A 50 -18.27 -27.01 25.15
N ARG A 51 -17.99 -28.20 24.59
CA ARG A 51 -17.27 -28.33 23.31
C ARG A 51 -18.01 -27.69 22.14
N LEU A 52 -19.34 -27.85 22.09
CA LEU A 52 -20.16 -27.19 21.06
C LEU A 52 -20.10 -25.66 21.21
N LYS A 53 -20.18 -25.17 22.44
CA LYS A 53 -20.13 -23.72 22.74
C LYS A 53 -18.76 -23.11 22.44
N GLU A 54 -17.68 -23.87 22.63
CA GLU A 54 -16.34 -23.48 22.24
C GLU A 54 -16.19 -23.38 20.73
N MET A 55 -16.62 -24.40 19.98
CA MET A 55 -16.60 -24.35 18.51
C MET A 55 -17.43 -23.19 17.96
N GLU A 56 -18.60 -22.90 18.54
CA GLU A 56 -19.41 -21.76 18.11
C GLU A 56 -18.69 -20.43 18.36
N ARG A 57 -18.06 -20.27 19.53
CA ARG A 57 -17.26 -19.08 19.83
C ARG A 57 -16.08 -18.91 18.88
N GLU A 58 -15.42 -20.02 18.54
CA GLU A 58 -14.31 -20.03 17.59
C GLU A 58 -14.78 -19.62 16.20
N ARG A 59 -15.87 -20.20 15.70
CA ARG A 59 -16.48 -19.82 14.41
C ARG A 59 -16.89 -18.35 14.37
N VAL A 60 -17.54 -17.84 15.41
CA VAL A 60 -17.93 -16.43 15.50
C VAL A 60 -16.69 -15.51 15.52
N LYS A 61 -15.62 -15.94 16.18
CA LYS A 61 -14.36 -15.19 16.21
C LYS A 61 -13.69 -15.17 14.83
N GLU A 62 -13.58 -16.33 14.17
CA GLU A 62 -13.05 -16.44 12.81
C GLU A 62 -13.86 -15.62 11.81
N GLU A 63 -15.19 -15.66 11.89
CA GLU A 63 -16.06 -14.89 11.02
C GLU A 63 -15.86 -13.38 11.22
N ARG A 64 -15.75 -12.92 12.46
CA ARG A 64 -15.43 -11.52 12.78
C ARG A 64 -14.05 -11.12 12.27
N GLU A 65 -13.04 -11.96 12.44
CA GLU A 65 -11.69 -11.70 11.95
C GLU A 65 -11.69 -11.61 10.41
N MET A 66 -12.37 -12.53 9.72
CA MET A 66 -12.53 -12.48 8.27
C MET A 66 -13.29 -11.24 7.81
N GLN A 67 -14.32 -10.82 8.53
CA GLN A 67 -15.10 -9.63 8.21
C GLN A 67 -14.28 -8.35 8.39
N MET A 68 -13.51 -8.25 9.48
CA MET A 68 -12.58 -7.15 9.71
C MET A 68 -11.48 -7.09 8.63
N GLN A 69 -10.96 -8.25 8.23
CA GLN A 69 -9.95 -8.33 7.18
C GLN A 69 -10.52 -7.87 5.83
N LYS A 70 -11.72 -8.34 5.46
CA LYS A 70 -12.41 -7.89 4.24
C LYS A 70 -12.70 -6.40 4.25
N GLU A 71 -13.19 -5.85 5.37
CA GLU A 71 -13.46 -4.42 5.48
C GLU A 71 -12.16 -3.59 5.36
N LYS A 72 -11.06 -4.08 5.94
CA LYS A 72 -9.75 -3.44 5.80
C LYS A 72 -9.26 -3.45 4.36
N GLU A 73 -9.32 -4.60 3.69
CA GLU A 73 -8.94 -4.73 2.28
C GLU A 73 -9.81 -3.87 1.37
N GLU A 74 -11.12 -3.79 1.64
CA GLU A 74 -12.05 -2.94 0.89
C GLU A 74 -11.73 -1.46 1.09
N ARG A 75 -11.46 -1.02 2.33
CA ARG A 75 -11.02 0.36 2.61
C ARG A 75 -9.69 0.69 1.95
N GLU A 76 -8.72 -0.22 1.98
CA GLU A 76 -7.43 -0.03 1.30
C GLU A 76 -7.62 0.08 -0.22
N MET A 77 -8.44 -0.79 -0.82
CA MET A 77 -8.77 -0.74 -2.24
C MET A 77 -9.50 0.55 -2.60
N GLN A 78 -10.42 1.02 -1.75
CA GLN A 78 -11.13 2.27 -1.96
C GLN A 78 -10.20 3.48 -1.89
N MET A 79 -9.31 3.54 -0.90
CA MET A 79 -8.30 4.60 -0.80
C MET A 79 -7.35 4.58 -2.01
N GLN A 80 -6.95 3.40 -2.47
CA GLN A 80 -6.09 3.28 -3.65
C GLN A 80 -6.80 3.78 -4.91
N ARG A 81 -8.06 3.39 -5.13
CA ARG A 81 -8.87 3.88 -6.25
C ARG A 81 -9.10 5.39 -6.18
N GLU A 82 -9.36 5.94 -5.00
CA GLU A 82 -9.54 7.38 -4.83
C GLU A 82 -8.23 8.13 -5.12
N LYS A 83 -7.09 7.61 -4.66
CA LYS A 83 -5.78 8.18 -4.94
C LYS A 83 -5.48 8.15 -6.44
N GLU A 84 -5.70 7.03 -7.11
CA GLU A 84 -5.53 6.89 -8.56
C GLU A 84 -6.47 7.82 -9.33
N ALA A 85 -7.73 7.94 -8.90
CA ALA A 85 -8.69 8.86 -9.51
C ALA A 85 -8.24 10.31 -9.36
N ARG A 86 -7.76 10.70 -8.17
CA ARG A 86 -7.24 12.05 -7.92
C ARG A 86 -5.97 12.34 -8.72
N GLU A 87 -5.06 11.37 -8.83
CA GLU A 87 -3.87 11.48 -9.66
C GLU A 87 -4.22 11.60 -11.15
N HIS A 88 -5.20 10.81 -11.61
CA HIS A 88 -5.69 10.88 -12.99
C HIS A 88 -6.40 12.22 -13.28
N GLU A 89 -7.24 12.69 -12.37
CA GLU A 89 -7.90 14.00 -12.46
C GLU A 89 -6.86 15.12 -12.48
N PHE A 90 -5.87 15.08 -11.59
CA PHE A 90 -4.79 16.05 -11.55
C PHE A 90 -3.96 16.03 -12.84
N ARG A 91 -3.65 14.84 -13.36
CA ARG A 91 -2.94 14.67 -14.64
C ARG A 91 -3.75 15.22 -15.81
N LEU A 92 -5.05 14.96 -15.84
CA LEU A 92 -5.94 15.47 -16.89
C LEU A 92 -6.01 16.99 -16.84
N LYS A 93 -6.11 17.57 -15.64
CA LYS A 93 -6.10 19.02 -15.43
C LYS A 93 -4.75 19.66 -15.80
N GLN A 94 -3.64 18.98 -15.55
CA GLN A 94 -2.33 19.41 -16.03
C GLN A 94 -2.26 19.42 -17.56
N LEU A 95 -2.77 18.39 -18.23
CA LEU A 95 -2.85 18.34 -19.69
C LEU A 95 -3.76 19.42 -20.26
N GLU A 96 -4.92 19.65 -19.65
CA GLU A 96 -5.87 20.69 -20.03
C GLU A 96 -5.29 22.10 -19.87
N LEU A 97 -4.52 22.34 -18.81
CA LEU A 97 -3.80 23.60 -18.57
C LEU A 97 -2.49 23.71 -19.38
N GLY A 98 -2.17 22.75 -20.24
CA GLY A 98 -0.93 22.74 -21.03
C GLY A 98 0.35 22.53 -20.19
N VAL A 99 0.23 22.14 -18.93
CA VAL A 99 1.33 21.91 -17.99
C VAL A 99 1.79 20.46 -18.08
N ILE A 100 2.36 20.03 -19.21
CA ILE A 100 3.30 18.90 -19.17
C ILE A 100 4.66 19.46 -18.75
N LYS A 101 4.82 19.71 -17.45
CA LYS A 101 6.14 19.78 -16.83
C LYS A 101 6.24 18.62 -15.86
N ALA A 102 6.85 17.55 -16.34
CA ALA A 102 7.15 16.35 -15.58
C ALA A 102 7.82 16.72 -14.26
N SER A 103 7.17 16.38 -13.16
CA SER A 103 7.76 16.37 -11.83
C SER A 103 8.71 15.17 -11.71
N ASP A 104 9.94 15.34 -12.18
CA ASP A 104 11.08 14.53 -11.77
C ASP A 104 12.00 15.47 -10.95
N PRO A 105 12.30 15.18 -9.68
CA PRO A 105 12.96 16.14 -8.78
C PRO A 105 14.48 16.15 -8.94
N LYS A 106 14.98 16.12 -10.18
CA LYS A 106 16.40 16.33 -10.49
C LYS A 106 16.53 17.14 -11.78
N ILE A 107 17.29 18.22 -11.67
CA ILE A 107 17.73 19.15 -12.73
C ILE A 107 16.78 20.36 -12.83
N GLY A 108 17.32 21.50 -12.40
CA GLY A 108 16.59 22.74 -12.26
C GLY A 108 16.33 23.41 -13.60
N LEU A 109 15.15 24.00 -13.69
CA LEU A 109 14.88 25.25 -14.40
C LEU A 109 15.53 25.41 -15.78
N ASP A 110 15.12 24.60 -16.73
CA ASP A 110 15.30 24.91 -18.14
C ASP A 110 14.11 24.38 -18.96
N THR A 111 13.35 25.35 -19.49
CA THR A 111 12.59 25.30 -20.73
C THR A 111 12.59 23.94 -21.44
N GLU A 112 11.42 23.31 -21.45
CA GLU A 112 11.02 22.19 -22.31
C GLU A 112 11.95 21.94 -23.51
N GLY A 113 12.74 20.89 -23.41
CA GLY A 113 13.25 20.10 -24.54
C GLY A 113 14.29 20.72 -25.48
N PHE A 114 14.61 22.01 -25.40
CA PHE A 114 15.58 22.63 -26.32
C PHE A 114 16.99 22.68 -25.73
N ASP A 115 17.77 21.61 -25.99
CA ASP A 115 19.18 21.57 -25.65
C ASP A 115 19.99 22.46 -26.61
N VAL A 116 20.25 23.69 -26.17
CA VAL A 116 21.02 24.70 -26.91
C VAL A 116 22.38 24.12 -27.34
N SER A 117 23.07 23.39 -26.45
CA SER A 117 24.41 22.84 -26.72
C SER A 117 24.44 21.85 -27.88
N LYS A 118 23.33 21.12 -28.11
CA LYS A 118 23.19 20.23 -29.27
C LYS A 118 22.94 21.00 -30.57
N HIS A 119 22.22 22.12 -30.49
CA HIS A 119 21.81 22.89 -31.66
C HIS A 119 22.85 23.92 -32.12
N VAL A 120 23.71 24.40 -31.23
CA VAL A 120 24.83 25.31 -31.54
C VAL A 120 25.72 24.79 -32.69
N LYS A 121 25.89 23.47 -32.80
CA LYS A 121 26.70 22.85 -33.87
C LYS A 121 26.11 23.02 -35.28
N PHE A 122 24.80 23.28 -35.37
CA PHE A 122 24.09 23.50 -36.63
C PHE A 122 23.97 24.98 -36.98
N VAL A 123 24.42 25.87 -36.09
CA VAL A 123 24.47 27.30 -36.36
C VAL A 123 25.59 27.53 -37.39
N PRO A 124 25.28 28.17 -38.54
CA PRO A 124 26.28 28.53 -39.54
C PRO A 124 27.42 29.35 -38.92
N LYS A 125 28.60 29.41 -39.53
CA LYS A 125 29.67 30.29 -39.02
C LYS A 125 29.35 31.75 -39.37
N PHE A 126 29.52 32.64 -38.41
CA PHE A 126 29.33 34.07 -38.58
C PHE A 126 30.41 34.64 -39.49
N GLN A 127 30.00 35.49 -40.44
CA GLN A 127 30.88 36.18 -41.38
C GLN A 127 30.56 37.67 -41.36
N GLU A 128 31.49 38.48 -40.84
CA GLU A 128 31.33 39.95 -40.74
C GLU A 128 31.15 40.62 -42.10
N ASP A 129 31.74 40.07 -43.16
CA ASP A 129 31.65 40.63 -44.52
C ASP A 129 30.27 40.47 -45.17
N ASN A 130 29.43 39.54 -44.70
CA ASN A 130 28.14 39.19 -45.32
C ASN A 130 27.09 38.80 -44.27
N VAL A 131 26.86 39.70 -43.31
CA VAL A 131 25.94 39.49 -42.17
C VAL A 131 24.51 39.13 -42.62
N GLU A 132 24.02 39.73 -43.70
CA GLU A 132 22.67 39.48 -44.22
C GLU A 132 22.48 38.04 -44.74
N LYS A 133 23.51 37.45 -45.35
CA LYS A 133 23.47 36.05 -45.80
C LYS A 133 23.48 35.08 -44.61
N PHE A 134 24.22 35.43 -43.56
CA PHE A 134 24.27 34.65 -42.32
C PHE A 134 22.89 34.58 -41.65
N PHE A 135 22.23 35.72 -41.43
CA PHE A 135 20.91 35.72 -40.79
C PHE A 135 19.87 35.00 -41.63
N ASN A 136 19.79 35.23 -42.95
CA ASN A 136 18.89 34.48 -43.82
C ASN A 136 19.10 32.96 -43.74
N HIS A 137 20.35 32.50 -43.62
CA HIS A 137 20.65 31.08 -43.49
C HIS A 137 20.29 30.55 -42.09
N PHE A 138 20.55 31.32 -41.04
CA PHE A 138 20.18 31.01 -39.66
C PHE A 138 18.67 30.90 -39.48
N GLU A 139 17.90 31.87 -39.96
CA GLU A 139 16.44 31.90 -39.84
C GLU A 139 15.80 30.70 -40.55
N LYS A 140 16.29 30.38 -41.76
CA LYS A 140 15.84 29.20 -42.50
C LYS A 140 16.10 27.90 -41.75
N LEU A 141 17.26 27.77 -41.09
CA LEU A 141 17.57 26.61 -40.26
C LEU A 141 16.73 26.57 -38.98
N GLY A 142 16.51 27.72 -38.34
CA GLY A 142 15.66 27.85 -37.16
C GLY A 142 14.21 27.47 -37.44
N GLU A 143 13.67 27.84 -38.60
CA GLU A 143 12.33 27.45 -39.02
C GLU A 143 12.27 25.95 -39.41
N GLN A 144 13.26 25.45 -40.12
CA GLN A 144 13.31 24.04 -40.55
C GLN A 144 13.49 23.07 -39.37
N LEU A 145 14.29 23.45 -38.37
CA LEU A 145 14.57 22.66 -37.17
C LEU A 145 13.65 23.03 -36.00
N LYS A 146 12.69 23.94 -36.20
CA LYS A 146 11.71 24.40 -35.22
C LYS A 146 12.35 24.88 -33.91
N TRP A 147 13.40 25.70 -34.01
CA TRP A 147 14.05 26.29 -32.86
C TRP A 147 13.12 27.30 -32.16
N PRO A 148 12.98 27.25 -30.82
CA PRO A 148 12.20 28.25 -30.08
C PRO A 148 12.81 29.65 -30.27
N ARG A 149 11.98 30.63 -30.68
CA ARG A 149 12.42 32.01 -30.94
C ARG A 149 13.15 32.63 -29.73
N ASP A 150 12.73 32.28 -28.52
CA ASP A 150 13.34 32.73 -27.25
C ASP A 150 14.79 32.25 -27.05
N LYS A 151 15.23 31.24 -27.82
CA LYS A 151 16.59 30.68 -27.75
C LYS A 151 17.47 31.12 -28.93
N TRP A 152 16.94 31.87 -29.90
CA TRP A 152 17.69 32.28 -31.09
C TRP A 152 18.85 33.21 -30.75
N SER A 153 18.65 34.16 -29.83
CA SER A 153 19.70 35.05 -29.34
C SER A 153 20.88 34.28 -28.74
N ILE A 154 20.59 33.26 -27.91
CA ILE A 154 21.59 32.41 -27.26
C ILE A 154 22.38 31.60 -28.30
N LEU A 155 21.70 31.05 -29.31
CA LEU A 155 22.34 30.31 -30.40
C LEU A 155 23.26 31.20 -31.23
N ILE A 156 22.80 32.41 -31.58
CA ILE A 156 23.58 33.37 -32.37
C ILE A 156 24.77 33.90 -31.57
N GLN A 157 24.58 34.24 -30.29
CA GLN A 157 25.65 34.73 -29.42
C GLN A 157 26.84 33.76 -29.36
N SER A 158 26.58 32.45 -29.33
CA SER A 158 27.63 31.42 -29.32
C SER A 158 28.51 31.40 -30.58
N ASN A 159 28.04 32.05 -31.65
CA ASN A 159 28.65 32.02 -32.97
C ASN A 159 29.26 33.36 -33.39
N PHE A 160 28.91 34.46 -32.72
CA PHE A 160 29.57 35.74 -32.94
C PHE A 160 31.06 35.64 -32.62
N THR A 161 31.87 36.16 -33.53
CA THR A 161 33.32 36.27 -33.38
C THR A 161 33.73 37.69 -33.73
N GLY A 162 34.88 38.15 -33.21
CA GLY A 162 35.41 39.48 -33.52
C GLY A 162 34.55 40.62 -32.97
N LYS A 163 34.30 41.63 -33.81
CA LYS A 163 33.62 42.89 -33.40
C LYS A 163 32.17 42.66 -33.00
N ALA A 164 31.49 41.70 -33.61
CA ALA A 164 30.10 41.38 -33.25
C ALA A 164 29.99 40.82 -31.82
N GLN A 165 30.97 40.04 -31.38
CA GLN A 165 31.02 39.52 -30.01
C GLN A 165 31.29 40.63 -28.98
N GLU A 166 32.19 41.57 -29.32
CA GLU A 166 32.49 42.72 -28.48
C GLU A 166 31.27 43.62 -28.28
N VAL A 167 30.54 43.93 -29.36
CA VAL A 167 29.33 44.75 -29.31
C VAL A 167 28.21 44.05 -28.52
N TYR A 168 27.97 42.75 -28.75
CA TYR A 168 26.95 42.01 -28.01
C TYR A 168 27.26 41.91 -26.51
N SER A 169 28.54 41.74 -26.16
CA SER A 169 28.98 41.69 -24.76
C SER A 169 28.84 43.05 -24.07
N ALA A 170 29.02 44.15 -24.82
CA ALA A 170 28.79 45.51 -24.32
C ALA A 170 27.30 45.83 -24.15
N LEU A 171 26.41 45.20 -24.92
CA LEU A 171 24.96 45.42 -24.85
C LEU A 171 24.26 44.67 -23.69
N SER A 172 24.86 43.59 -23.17
CA SER A 172 24.19 42.64 -22.26
C SER A 172 23.94 43.10 -20.80
N ILE A 173 24.09 44.38 -20.46
CA ILE A 173 23.83 44.88 -19.08
C ILE A 173 23.00 46.18 -19.04
N GLU A 174 22.85 46.95 -20.13
CA GLU A 174 22.28 48.31 -20.04
C GLU A 174 20.84 48.51 -20.54
N ASP A 175 20.20 47.56 -21.24
CA ASP A 175 18.89 47.81 -21.88
C ASP A 175 17.71 46.94 -21.37
N GLU A 176 17.70 46.54 -20.09
CA GLU A 176 16.47 46.00 -19.45
C GLU A 176 15.78 47.00 -18.50
N HIS A 177 16.38 48.18 -18.29
CA HIS A 177 15.78 49.27 -17.50
C HIS A 177 15.97 50.63 -18.21
N GLY A 178 15.19 50.89 -19.26
CA GLY A 178 15.29 52.15 -20.00
C GLY A 178 14.10 52.48 -20.90
N LEU A 179 12.97 52.84 -20.27
CA LEU A 179 11.76 53.52 -20.79
C LEU A 179 10.75 52.71 -21.63
#